data_AF-A0A2Z3KEG8-F1
#
_entry.id   AF-A0A2Z3KEG8-F1
#
_cell.length_a   1.000
_cell.length_b   1.000
_cell.length_c   1.000
_cell.angle_alpha   90.00
_cell.angle_beta   90.00
_cell.angle_gamma   90.00
#
_symmetry.space_group_name_H-M   'P 1'
#
loop_
_entity.id
_entity.type
_entity.pdbx_description
1 polymer ?
#
loop_
_entity_poly.entity_id
_entity_poly.type
_entity_poly.pdbx_seq_one_letter_code
_entity_poly.pdbx_strand_id
1 'polypeptide(L)'
;MTDFWEINVRTEVRLNFLLKHSLSLSDFLQKAKLLHVEVDVSGKYTTYRLTDFEQKRPIRDSSLISKEDKKRMDAHPEKRIF
;
A
#
# COMPACT_ATOMS: atom_id res chain seq x y z
N MET A 1 -4.77 19.74 8.62
CA MET A 1 -3.51 19.17 8.07
C MET A 1 -3.56 17.68 8.37
N THR A 2 -3.76 16.83 7.36
CA THR A 2 -3.96 15.38 7.54
C THR A 2 -2.65 14.75 7.99
N ASP A 3 -2.70 13.96 9.07
CA ASP A 3 -1.50 13.36 9.64
C ASP A 3 -1.00 12.21 8.73
N PHE A 4 0.30 12.23 8.41
CA PHE A 4 0.91 11.22 7.52
C PHE A 4 0.76 9.81 8.08
N TRP A 5 0.79 9.68 9.41
CA TRP A 5 0.62 8.39 10.09
C TRP A 5 -0.78 7.82 9.89
N GLU A 6 -1.82 8.67 9.97
CA GLU A 6 -3.20 8.24 9.80
C GLU A 6 -3.48 7.74 8.37
N ILE A 7 -2.95 8.45 7.36
CA ILE A 7 -3.12 8.06 5.95
C ILE A 7 -2.43 6.72 5.68
N ASN A 8 -1.25 6.49 6.28
CA ASN A 8 -0.52 5.22 6.12
C ASN A 8 -1.34 4.05 6.68
N VAL A 9 -1.80 4.16 7.93
CA VAL A 9 -2.62 3.12 8.58
C VAL A 9 -3.91 2.84 7.80
N ARG A 10 -4.61 3.87 7.32
CA ARG A 10 -5.82 3.68 6.48
C ARG A 10 -5.52 2.95 5.18
N THR A 11 -4.38 3.26 4.56
CA THR A 11 -3.93 2.61 3.33
C THR A 11 -3.60 1.15 3.58
N GLU A 12 -2.85 0.84 4.65
CA GLU A 12 -2.52 -0.53 5.06
C GLU A 12 -3.77 -1.38 5.31
N VAL A 13 -4.76 -0.83 6.03
CA VAL A 13 -6.03 -1.54 6.33
C VAL A 13 -6.80 -1.87 5.05
N ARG A 14 -6.91 -0.91 4.11
CA ARG A 14 -7.60 -1.13 2.82
C ARG A 14 -6.86 -2.13 1.95
N LEU A 15 -5.53 -2.07 1.90
CA LEU A 15 -4.72 -3.03 1.14
C LEU A 15 -4.82 -4.43 1.73
N ASN A 16 -4.79 -4.59 3.05
CA ASN A 16 -4.97 -5.88 3.69
C ASN A 16 -6.34 -6.50 3.39
N PHE A 17 -7.40 -5.67 3.34
CA PHE A 17 -8.72 -6.12 2.90
C PHE A 17 -8.69 -6.59 1.44
N LEU A 18 -8.11 -5.79 0.54
CA LEU A 18 -8.01 -6.14 -0.88
C LEU A 18 -7.24 -7.46 -1.07
N LEU A 19 -6.11 -7.64 -0.40
CA LEU A 19 -5.31 -8.87 -0.51
C LEU A 19 -6.06 -10.12 -0.02
N LYS A 20 -6.89 -10.00 1.02
CA LYS A 20 -7.68 -11.12 1.54
C LYS A 20 -8.87 -11.47 0.67
N HIS A 21 -9.46 -10.49 0.01
CA HIS A 21 -10.71 -10.64 -0.73
C HIS A 21 -10.54 -10.67 -2.24
N SER A 22 -9.32 -10.48 -2.77
CA SER A 22 -9.07 -10.47 -4.20
C SER A 22 -8.48 -11.78 -4.68
N LEU A 23 -9.13 -12.37 -5.68
CA LEU A 23 -8.70 -13.64 -6.28
C LEU A 23 -7.87 -13.44 -7.55
N SER A 24 -7.89 -12.24 -8.13
CA SER A 24 -7.14 -11.88 -9.33
C SER A 24 -6.79 -10.39 -9.32
N LEU A 25 -5.82 -9.99 -10.15
CA LEU A 25 -5.44 -8.58 -10.30
C LEU A 25 -6.61 -7.72 -10.79
N SER A 26 -7.45 -8.24 -11.68
CA SER A 26 -8.62 -7.51 -12.18
C SER A 26 -9.62 -7.22 -11.04
N ASP A 27 -9.93 -8.24 -10.23
CA ASP A 27 -10.82 -8.12 -9.07
C ASP A 27 -10.22 -7.17 -8.00
N PHE A 28 -8.90 -7.24 -7.79
CA PHE A 28 -8.18 -6.31 -6.93
C PHE A 28 -8.34 -4.86 -7.38
N LEU A 29 -8.12 -4.56 -8.67
CA LEU A 29 -8.24 -3.20 -9.21
C LEU A 29 -9.68 -2.68 -9.18
N GLN A 30 -10.68 -3.56 -9.41
CA GLN A 30 -12.08 -3.19 -9.27
C GLN A 30 -12.43 -2.83 -7.82
N LYS A 31 -12.02 -3.67 -6.86
CA LYS A 31 -12.25 -3.41 -5.44
C LYS A 31 -11.47 -2.21 -4.91
N ALA A 32 -10.26 -1.97 -5.42
CA ALA A 32 -9.47 -0.81 -5.06
C ALA A 32 -10.21 0.49 -5.41
N LYS A 33 -10.79 0.56 -6.61
CA LYS A 33 -11.64 1.70 -7.03
C LYS A 33 -12.84 1.89 -6.10
N LEU A 34 -13.50 0.81 -5.69
CA LEU A 34 -14.63 0.86 -4.74
C LEU A 34 -14.21 1.33 -3.34
N LEU A 35 -12.98 1.04 -2.91
CA LEU A 35 -12.42 1.46 -1.63
C LEU A 35 -11.69 2.81 -1.71
N HIS A 36 -11.90 3.56 -2.78
CA HIS A 36 -11.24 4.85 -3.00
C HIS A 36 -9.71 4.77 -3.01
N VAL A 37 -9.14 3.62 -3.37
CA VAL A 37 -7.69 3.42 -3.51
C VAL A 37 -7.32 3.43 -4.99
N GLU A 38 -6.56 4.43 -5.39
CA GLU A 38 -5.89 4.47 -6.69
C GLU A 38 -4.54 3.76 -6.58
N VAL A 39 -4.25 2.89 -7.55
CA VAL A 39 -3.03 2.08 -7.61
C VAL A 39 -2.33 2.39 -8.92
N ASP A 40 -1.11 2.90 -8.85
CA ASP A 40 -0.25 3.10 -10.01
C ASP A 40 0.93 2.12 -9.96
N VAL A 41 1.01 1.27 -10.98
CA VAL A 41 2.07 0.27 -11.18
C VAL A 41 3.01 0.65 -12.34
N SER A 42 2.80 1.81 -12.96
CA SER A 42 3.50 2.22 -14.19
C SER A 42 4.97 2.60 -13.96
N GLY A 43 5.31 3.00 -12.74
CA GLY A 43 6.64 3.45 -12.36
C GLY A 43 7.55 2.35 -11.80
N LYS A 44 8.73 2.76 -11.31
CA LYS A 44 9.69 1.88 -10.61
C LYS A 44 9.12 1.27 -9.31
N TYR A 45 8.18 1.97 -8.68
CA TYR A 45 7.56 1.56 -7.42
C TYR A 45 6.05 1.58 -7.61
N THR A 46 5.36 0.62 -6.99
CA THR A 46 3.91 0.67 -6.92
C THR A 46 3.52 1.75 -5.92
N THR A 47 2.65 2.66 -6.34
CA THR A 47 2.15 3.74 -5.49
C THR A 47 0.66 3.65 -5.28
N TYR A 48 0.24 4.08 -4.10
CA TYR A 48 -1.13 4.05 -3.62
C TYR A 48 -1.57 5.45 -3.24
N ARG A 49 -2.79 5.81 -3.61
CA ARG A 49 -3.39 7.10 -3.24
C ARG A 49 -4.83 6.92 -2.83
N LEU A 50 -5.18 7.42 -1.65
CA LEU A 50 -6.58 7.50 -1.24
C LEU A 50 -7.27 8.68 -1.95
N THR A 51 -8.36 8.44 -2.67
CA THR A 51 -9.07 9.48 -3.44
C THR A 51 -10.07 10.26 -2.58
N ASP A 52 -10.44 9.71 -1.43
CA ASP A 52 -11.34 10.29 -0.44
C ASP A 52 -10.63 11.23 0.56
N PHE A 53 -9.30 11.29 0.53
CA PHE A 53 -8.50 12.12 1.44
C PHE A 53 -7.51 13.02 0.70
N GLU A 54 -7.39 14.26 1.16
CA GLU A 54 -6.38 15.20 0.67
C GLU A 54 -4.98 14.75 1.13
N GLN A 55 -4.17 14.33 0.15
CA GLN A 55 -2.79 13.88 0.32
C GLN A 55 -1.87 14.74 -0.53
N LYS A 56 -0.76 15.18 0.06
CA LYS A 56 0.28 15.94 -0.65
C LYS A 56 1.07 15.08 -1.65
N ARG A 57 1.21 13.78 -1.37
CA ARG A 57 1.98 12.83 -2.18
C ARG A 57 1.40 11.42 -2.06
N PRO A 58 1.48 10.60 -3.12
CA PRO A 58 1.09 9.18 -3.04
C PRO A 58 2.06 8.41 -2.13
N ILE A 59 1.56 7.31 -1.56
CA ILE A 59 2.32 6.43 -0.67
C ILE A 59 2.96 5.31 -1.51
N ARG A 60 4.24 5.04 -1.28
CA ARG A 60 4.96 3.93 -1.95
C ARG A 60 4.77 2.64 -1.15
N ASP A 61 4.80 1.50 -1.82
CA ASP A 61 4.78 0.17 -1.20
C ASP A 61 5.79 0.04 -0.04
N SER A 62 7.04 0.47 -0.26
CA SER A 62 8.12 0.44 0.73
C SER A 62 7.89 1.31 1.98
N SER A 63 6.97 2.27 1.89
CA SER A 63 6.59 3.15 3.00
C SER A 63 5.52 2.54 3.91
N LEU A 64 4.86 1.46 3.46
CA LEU A 64 3.86 0.72 4.22
C LEU A 64 4.49 -0.37 5.11
N ILE A 65 5.76 -0.72 4.88
CA ILE A 65 6.44 -1.74 5.70
C ILE A 65 6.79 -1.15 7.07
N SER A 66 6.38 -1.84 8.13
CA SER A 66 6.68 -1.49 9.53
C SER A 66 8.19 -1.43 9.78
N LYS A 67 8.61 -0.67 10.80
CA LYS A 67 10.04 -0.57 11.15
C LYS A 67 10.62 -1.91 11.59
N GLU A 68 9.83 -2.72 12.29
CA GLU A 68 10.25 -4.04 12.74
C GLU A 68 10.39 -5.02 11.58
N ASP A 69 9.47 -4.99 10.62
CA ASP A 69 9.57 -5.85 9.44
C ASP A 69 10.72 -5.44 8.55
N LYS A 70 10.98 -4.13 8.40
CA LYS A 70 12.23 -3.64 7.77
C LYS A 70 13.46 -4.23 8.44
N LYS A 71 13.56 -4.12 9.77
CA LYS A 71 14.70 -4.68 10.52
C LYS A 71 14.84 -6.19 10.34
N ARG A 72 13.73 -6.94 10.29
CA ARG A 72 13.74 -8.39 10.05
C ARG A 72 14.22 -8.72 8.63
N MET A 73 13.79 -7.95 7.63
CA MET A 73 14.22 -8.09 6.23
C MET A 73 15.70 -7.73 6.05
N ASP A 74 16.18 -6.68 6.71
CA ASP A 74 17.60 -6.30 6.70
C ASP A 74 18.48 -7.36 7.37
N ALA A 75 17.97 -8.00 8.44
CA ALA A 75 18.65 -9.11 9.12
C ALA A 75 18.63 -10.43 8.31
N HIS A 76 17.71 -10.58 7.36
CA HIS A 76 17.54 -11.78 6.52
C HIS A 76 17.46 -11.38 5.04
N PRO A 77 18.58 -10.96 4.44
CA PRO A 77 18.61 -10.47 3.06
C PRO A 77 18.13 -11.52 2.04
N GLU A 78 18.18 -12.81 2.37
CA GLU A 78 17.65 -13.91 1.56
C GLU A 78 16.12 -13.93 1.48
N LYS A 79 15.44 -13.32 2.45
CA LYS A 79 13.97 -13.18 2.48
C LYS A 79 13.49 -11.88 1.84
N ARG A 80 14.43 -11.06 1.34
CA ARG A 80 14.14 -9.80 0.63
C ARG A 80 13.64 -10.04 -0.79
N ILE A 81 13.51 -11.30 -1.24
CA ILE A 81 13.05 -11.66 -2.57
C ILE A 81 11.54 -11.42 -2.76
N PHE A 82 11.21 -10.18 -3.08
CA PHE A 82 10.34 -9.80 -4.19
C PHE A 82 10.99 -8.61 -4.89
#